data_AF-A0A9D8PI98-F1
#
_entry.id   AF-A0A9D8PI98-F1
#
_cell.length_a   1.000
_cell.length_b   1.000
_cell.length_c   1.000
_cell.angle_alpha   90.00
_cell.angle_beta   90.00
_cell.angle_gamma   90.00
#
_symmetry.space_group_name_H-M   'P 1'
#
loop_
_entity.id
_entity.type
_entity.pdbx_description
1 polymer ?
#
loop_
_entity_poly.entity_id
_entity_poly.type
_entity_poly.pdbx_seq_one_letter_code
_entity_poly.pdbx_strand_id
1 'polypeptide(L)'
;MSAPPRALGLVIGLTVFIVLAAADVLFAVILLRTPIDVLTPLWVGLILFSLPMLGFVGYRTVSLMNAHYRFTQNALVIVWGPVKQIIPMADISGLILGSDLPADLAPRGLWWPGCMVGRGHTKAVGDLMYYATAPQSGQIIVAAGAGGYVISPADIDGFINQFEEEGRKGITEPIPYAQNRPAFYDWDLWRDRWAAGLVIAGLLLPFILLIVIAARFPTLPAITPLHYDGLGQVDRTGPPTGLLILPTIGGLAWLANGLIGAVLYALRRNDRPAAYMLWSGSIVVQLLLWVAAVGLL
;
A
#
# COMPACT_ATOMS: atom_id res chain seq x y z
N MET A 1 11.55 5.77 -27.80
CA MET A 1 11.29 5.49 -26.37
C MET A 1 11.21 6.84 -25.68
N SER A 2 10.02 7.23 -25.22
CA SER A 2 9.81 8.50 -24.53
C SER A 2 9.70 8.25 -23.03
N ALA A 3 10.39 9.05 -22.23
CA ALA A 3 10.27 9.02 -20.78
C ALA A 3 9.42 10.21 -20.32
N PRO A 4 8.57 10.06 -19.28
CA PRO A 4 7.88 11.18 -18.69
C PRO A 4 8.82 12.08 -17.87
N PRO A 5 8.53 13.39 -17.73
CA PRO A 5 9.24 14.25 -16.80
C PRO A 5 9.01 13.79 -15.36
N ARG A 6 10.04 13.25 -14.70
CA ARG A 6 9.92 12.57 -13.40
C ARG A 6 10.45 13.38 -12.21
N ALA A 7 11.18 14.47 -12.44
CA ALA A 7 11.91 15.21 -11.40
C ALA A 7 11.00 15.68 -10.25
N LEU A 8 9.91 16.39 -10.57
CA LEU A 8 8.97 16.90 -9.58
C LEU A 8 8.35 15.78 -8.74
N GLY A 9 7.88 14.72 -9.41
CA GLY A 9 7.21 13.60 -8.76
C GLY A 9 8.14 12.82 -7.82
N LEU A 10 9.41 12.66 -8.21
CA LEU A 10 10.44 12.03 -7.39
C LEU A 10 10.81 12.90 -6.18
N VAL A 11 10.95 14.22 -6.36
CA VAL A 11 11.27 15.14 -5.25
C VAL A 11 10.15 15.13 -4.21
N ILE A 12 8.90 15.27 -4.64
CA ILE A 12 7.76 15.25 -3.71
C ILE A 12 7.64 13.87 -3.05
N GLY A 13 7.70 12.78 -3.82
CA GLY A 13 7.59 11.42 -3.29
C GLY A 13 8.69 11.09 -2.27
N LEU A 14 9.94 11.42 -2.59
CA LEU A 14 11.08 11.23 -1.69
C LEU A 14 10.99 12.12 -0.44
N THR A 15 10.54 13.38 -0.59
CA THR A 15 10.37 14.30 0.54
C THR A 15 9.32 13.76 1.51
N VAL A 16 8.15 13.35 1.01
CA VAL A 16 7.08 12.76 1.83
C VAL A 16 7.57 11.48 2.51
N PHE A 17 8.29 10.62 1.78
CA PHE A 17 8.88 9.40 2.35
C PHE A 17 9.86 9.70 3.49
N ILE A 18 10.80 10.64 3.29
CA ILE A 18 11.77 11.05 4.31
C ILE A 18 11.08 11.64 5.52
N VAL A 19 10.09 12.51 5.34
CA VAL A 19 9.35 13.15 6.43
C VAL A 19 8.60 12.10 7.26
N LEU A 20 7.90 11.16 6.62
CA LEU A 20 7.21 10.07 7.31
C LEU A 20 8.20 9.17 8.07
N ALA A 21 9.30 8.76 7.44
CA ALA A 21 10.32 7.92 8.08
C ALA A 21 11.00 8.66 9.25
N ALA A 22 11.29 9.95 9.11
CA ALA A 22 11.86 10.75 10.19
C ALA A 22 10.88 10.92 11.36
N ALA A 23 9.58 11.08 11.08
CA ALA A 23 8.54 11.11 12.10
C ALA A 23 8.46 9.77 12.86
N ASP A 24 8.50 8.64 12.15
CA ASP A 24 8.50 7.31 12.79
C ASP A 24 9.74 7.09 13.67
N VAL A 25 10.91 7.50 13.20
CA VAL A 25 12.15 7.46 14.00
C VAL A 25 12.00 8.35 15.23
N LEU A 26 11.45 9.55 15.09
CA LEU A 26 11.20 10.45 16.23
C LEU A 26 10.24 9.82 17.24
N PHE A 27 9.13 9.24 16.80
CA PHE A 27 8.16 8.58 17.67
C PHE A 27 8.77 7.35 18.36
N ALA A 28 9.58 6.56 17.66
CA ALA A 28 10.33 5.46 18.25
C ALA A 28 11.35 5.92 19.29
N VAL A 29 12.06 7.02 19.02
CA VAL A 29 12.99 7.63 19.99
C VAL A 29 12.25 8.14 21.22
N ILE A 30 11.08 8.75 21.06
CA ILE A 30 10.22 9.15 22.18
C ILE A 30 9.87 7.91 23.01
N LEU A 31 9.31 6.86 22.38
CA LEU A 31 8.94 5.60 23.04
C LEU A 31 10.09 4.94 23.81
N LEU A 32 11.33 5.03 23.30
CA LEU A 32 12.52 4.45 23.95
C LEU A 32 13.09 5.31 25.09
N ARG A 33 12.76 6.61 25.13
CA ARG A 33 13.31 7.57 26.11
C ARG A 33 12.32 8.00 27.18
N THR A 34 11.02 7.90 26.92
CA THR A 34 9.98 8.25 27.88
C THR A 34 9.51 7.01 28.64
N PRO A 35 9.26 7.12 29.96
CA PRO A 35 8.51 6.09 30.68
C PRO A 35 7.15 5.84 30.03
N ILE A 36 6.61 4.64 30.21
CA ILE A 36 5.29 4.28 29.69
C ILE A 36 4.22 5.13 30.37
N ASP A 37 3.32 5.65 29.56
CA ASP A 37 2.24 6.54 29.97
C ASP A 37 1.02 6.39 29.06
N VAL A 38 0.00 7.21 29.29
CA VAL A 38 -1.25 7.21 28.51
C VAL A 38 -1.03 7.58 27.02
N LEU A 39 0.07 8.28 26.69
CA LEU A 39 0.39 8.67 25.30
C LEU A 39 1.16 7.58 24.54
N THR A 40 1.70 6.57 25.22
CA THR A 40 2.44 5.47 24.60
C THR A 40 1.67 4.79 23.45
N PRO A 41 0.38 4.44 23.58
CA PRO A 41 -0.38 3.85 22.48
C PRO A 41 -0.60 4.80 21.30
N LEU A 42 -0.64 6.12 21.52
CA LEU A 42 -0.75 7.11 20.45
C LEU A 42 0.49 7.05 19.55
N TRP A 43 1.70 7.07 20.12
CA TRP A 43 2.94 6.99 19.35
C TRP A 43 3.06 5.68 18.58
N VAL A 44 2.73 4.55 19.21
CA VAL A 44 2.69 3.23 18.54
C VAL A 44 1.66 3.24 17.41
N GLY A 45 0.47 3.78 17.65
CA GLY A 45 -0.60 3.87 16.65
C GLY A 45 -0.22 4.74 15.45
N LEU A 46 0.47 5.86 15.69
CA LEU A 46 0.99 6.73 14.62
C LEU A 46 1.99 6.00 13.72
N ILE A 47 2.92 5.23 14.30
CA ILE A 47 3.87 4.39 13.54
C ILE A 47 3.11 3.30 12.76
N LEU A 48 2.18 2.59 13.40
CA LEU A 48 1.42 1.54 12.71
C LEU A 48 0.61 2.09 11.53
N PHE A 49 0.07 3.30 11.66
CA PHE A 49 -0.67 3.98 10.60
C PHE A 49 0.24 4.51 9.48
N SER A 50 1.43 4.99 9.79
CA SER A 50 2.37 5.54 8.81
C SER A 50 3.05 4.45 7.96
N LEU A 51 3.27 3.24 8.50
CA LEU A 51 3.95 2.14 7.79
C LEU A 51 3.31 1.77 6.42
N PRO A 52 1.98 1.54 6.31
CA PRO A 52 1.34 1.34 5.01
C PRO A 52 1.50 2.54 4.06
N MET A 53 1.50 3.76 4.60
CA MET A 53 1.66 4.99 3.82
C MET A 53 3.08 5.12 3.28
N LEU A 54 4.10 4.79 4.08
CA LEU A 54 5.49 4.66 3.64
C LEU A 54 5.64 3.62 2.54
N GLY A 55 5.05 2.44 2.70
CA GLY A 55 5.03 1.39 1.68
C GLY A 55 4.41 1.87 0.37
N PHE A 56 3.26 2.55 0.45
CA PHE A 56 2.57 3.12 -0.71
C PHE A 56 3.41 4.21 -1.42
N VAL A 57 3.92 5.19 -0.68
CA VAL A 57 4.72 6.29 -1.23
C VAL A 57 6.03 5.78 -1.82
N GLY A 58 6.70 4.85 -1.12
CA GLY A 58 7.92 4.18 -1.60
C GLY A 58 7.66 3.41 -2.90
N TYR A 59 6.61 2.59 -2.93
CA TYR A 59 6.20 1.85 -4.12
C TYR A 59 5.96 2.76 -5.34
N ARG A 60 5.21 3.85 -5.15
CA ARG A 60 4.91 4.82 -6.22
C ARG A 60 6.16 5.55 -6.70
N THR A 61 7.03 5.97 -5.78
CA THR A 61 8.29 6.67 -6.09
C THR A 61 9.23 5.75 -6.89
N VAL A 62 9.44 4.51 -6.46
CA VAL A 62 10.24 3.52 -7.19
C VAL A 62 9.63 3.18 -8.55
N SER A 63 8.30 3.07 -8.62
CA SER A 63 7.61 2.80 -9.89
C SER A 63 7.82 3.92 -10.91
N LEU A 64 7.83 5.18 -10.44
CA LEU A 64 8.10 6.36 -11.27
C LEU A 64 9.54 6.38 -11.81
N MET A 65 10.53 5.88 -11.06
CA MET A 65 11.93 5.83 -11.51
C MET A 65 12.10 5.00 -12.79
N ASN A 66 11.30 3.95 -12.96
CA ASN A 66 11.35 3.04 -14.11
C ASN A 66 10.28 3.31 -15.18
N ALA A 67 9.53 4.41 -15.05
CA ALA A 67 8.42 4.74 -15.95
C ALA A 67 8.91 5.15 -17.34
N HIS A 68 8.35 4.55 -18.39
CA HIS A 68 8.65 4.89 -19.79
C HIS A 68 7.56 4.40 -20.74
N TYR A 69 7.48 5.04 -21.91
CA TYR A 69 6.59 4.69 -23.00
C TYR A 69 7.40 4.22 -24.21
N ARG A 70 6.97 3.12 -24.81
CA ARG A 70 7.58 2.56 -26.01
C ARG A 70 6.50 2.25 -27.03
N PHE A 71 6.62 2.87 -28.21
CA PHE A 71 5.94 2.36 -29.39
C PHE A 71 6.69 1.15 -29.94
N THR A 72 5.91 0.17 -30.35
CA THR A 72 6.34 -0.97 -31.18
C THR A 72 5.42 -0.99 -32.40
N GLN A 73 5.80 -1.68 -33.47
CA GLN A 73 5.01 -1.75 -34.72
C GLN A 73 3.55 -2.17 -34.49
N ASN A 74 3.30 -3.00 -33.47
CA ASN A 74 1.97 -3.57 -33.22
C ASN A 74 1.30 -3.04 -31.93
N ALA A 75 2.02 -2.34 -31.05
CA ALA A 75 1.46 -1.90 -29.77
C ALA A 75 2.17 -0.69 -29.15
N LEU A 76 1.41 0.11 -28.41
CA LEU A 76 1.93 1.04 -27.42
C LEU A 76 2.12 0.29 -26.09
N VAL A 77 3.36 0.26 -25.60
CA VAL A 77 3.72 -0.35 -24.32
C VAL A 77 4.00 0.76 -23.30
N ILE A 78 3.16 0.84 -22.29
CA ILE A 78 3.33 1.71 -21.13
C ILE A 78 3.93 0.87 -20.00
N VAL A 79 5.11 1.26 -19.53
CA VAL A 79 5.78 0.65 -18.39
C VAL A 79 5.79 1.63 -17.23
N TRP A 80 5.28 1.18 -16.08
CA TRP A 80 5.22 1.97 -14.86
C TRP A 80 5.62 1.12 -13.65
N GLY A 81 6.93 1.02 -13.42
CA GLY A 81 7.49 0.11 -12.43
C GLY A 81 7.13 -1.35 -12.76
N PRO A 82 6.44 -2.06 -11.86
CA PRO A 82 6.01 -3.45 -12.11
C PRO A 82 4.74 -3.54 -12.97
N VAL A 83 4.07 -2.42 -13.27
CA VAL A 83 2.89 -2.40 -14.14
C VAL A 83 3.35 -2.29 -15.60
N LYS A 84 2.91 -3.20 -16.46
CA LYS A 84 3.12 -3.16 -17.90
C LYS A 84 1.78 -3.25 -18.61
N GLN A 85 1.46 -2.24 -19.41
CA GLN A 85 0.23 -2.15 -20.18
C GLN A 85 0.58 -2.18 -21.67
N ILE A 86 0.03 -3.16 -22.39
CA ILE A 86 0.21 -3.32 -23.83
C ILE A 86 -1.13 -2.97 -24.50
N ILE A 87 -1.14 -1.92 -25.30
CA ILE A 87 -2.30 -1.43 -26.04
C ILE A 87 -2.04 -1.69 -27.53
N PRO A 88 -2.77 -2.59 -28.18
CA PRO A 88 -2.59 -2.89 -29.60
C PRO A 88 -2.84 -1.64 -30.46
N MET A 89 -2.00 -1.39 -31.46
CA MET A 89 -2.16 -0.24 -32.37
C MET A 89 -3.49 -0.30 -33.12
N ALA A 90 -3.98 -1.51 -33.43
CA ALA A 90 -5.27 -1.74 -34.07
C ALA A 90 -6.47 -1.25 -33.24
N ASP A 91 -6.33 -1.24 -31.91
CA ASP A 91 -7.38 -0.84 -30.98
C ASP A 91 -7.37 0.66 -30.70
N ILE A 92 -6.33 1.39 -31.12
CA ILE A 92 -6.19 2.82 -30.88
C ILE A 92 -7.03 3.58 -31.91
N SER A 93 -8.13 4.18 -31.44
CA SER A 93 -9.04 4.99 -32.25
C SER A 93 -8.50 6.39 -32.54
N GLY A 94 -7.58 6.89 -31.72
CA GLY A 94 -6.95 8.20 -31.90
C GLY A 94 -6.22 8.73 -30.68
N LEU A 95 -5.55 9.86 -30.88
CA LEU A 95 -4.88 10.64 -29.83
C LEU A 95 -5.67 11.92 -29.58
N ILE A 96 -5.95 12.22 -28.31
CA ILE A 96 -6.63 13.44 -27.89
C ILE A 96 -5.66 14.23 -27.02
N LEU A 97 -5.40 15.49 -27.35
CA LEU A 97 -4.57 16.36 -26.52
C LEU A 97 -5.30 16.71 -25.23
N GLY A 98 -4.61 16.65 -24.10
CA GLY A 98 -5.17 17.01 -22.81
C GLY A 98 -5.63 18.47 -22.75
N SER A 99 -5.01 19.36 -23.54
CA SER A 99 -5.41 20.76 -23.71
C SER A 99 -6.84 20.92 -24.24
N ASP A 100 -7.33 19.94 -25.00
CA ASP A 100 -8.60 20.03 -25.70
C ASP A 100 -9.77 19.53 -24.84
N LEU A 101 -9.47 19.06 -23.63
CA LEU A 101 -10.42 18.51 -22.69
C LEU A 101 -10.74 19.48 -21.55
N PRO A 102 -11.87 19.29 -20.84
CA PRO A 102 -12.24 20.11 -19.69
C PRO A 102 -11.16 20.10 -18.61
N ALA A 103 -10.94 21.23 -17.92
CA ALA A 103 -9.81 21.49 -17.02
C ALA A 103 -9.79 20.69 -15.69
N ASP A 104 -10.63 19.66 -15.53
CA ASP A 104 -10.85 18.94 -14.26
C ASP A 104 -10.56 17.44 -14.36
N LEU A 105 -9.58 17.07 -15.20
CA LEU A 105 -9.19 15.68 -15.42
C LEU A 105 -8.10 15.26 -14.44
N ALA A 106 -8.50 14.90 -13.22
CA ALA A 106 -7.62 14.30 -12.21
C ALA A 106 -7.89 12.80 -11.99
N PRO A 107 -6.86 11.98 -11.70
CA PRO A 107 -7.08 10.61 -11.27
C PRO A 107 -7.78 10.58 -9.90
N ARG A 108 -8.59 9.54 -9.66
CA ARG A 108 -9.13 9.22 -8.33
C ARG A 108 -8.07 8.53 -7.47
N GLY A 109 -8.20 8.74 -6.16
CA GLY A 109 -7.31 8.15 -5.15
C GLY A 109 -6.13 9.06 -4.81
N LEU A 110 -5.10 8.47 -4.19
CA LEU A 110 -3.92 9.22 -3.75
C LEU A 110 -2.92 9.38 -4.90
N TRP A 111 -2.66 10.62 -5.28
CA TRP A 111 -1.70 11.05 -6.29
C TRP A 111 -1.06 12.37 -5.84
N TRP A 112 0.04 12.77 -6.49
CA TRP A 112 0.68 14.06 -6.24
C TRP A 112 1.21 14.66 -7.55
N PRO A 113 1.48 15.98 -7.61
CA PRO A 113 2.08 16.60 -8.78
C PRO A 113 3.36 15.86 -9.20
N GLY A 114 3.49 15.51 -10.49
CA GLY A 114 4.60 14.68 -10.96
C GLY A 114 4.41 13.17 -10.82
N CYS A 115 3.33 12.68 -10.20
CA CYS A 115 2.97 11.26 -10.11
C CYS A 115 1.45 11.09 -10.14
N MET A 116 0.86 11.19 -11.33
CA MET A 116 -0.57 11.03 -11.58
C MET A 116 -0.84 9.62 -12.09
N VAL A 117 -1.10 8.69 -11.17
CA VAL A 117 -1.37 7.29 -11.50
C VAL A 117 -2.61 6.80 -10.79
N GLY A 118 -3.63 6.45 -11.55
CA GLY A 118 -4.91 6.06 -10.99
C GLY A 118 -5.97 5.87 -12.06
N ARG A 119 -7.22 5.79 -11.62
CA ARG A 119 -8.37 5.69 -12.51
C ARG A 119 -9.10 7.01 -12.50
N GLY A 120 -9.50 7.52 -13.65
CA GLY A 120 -10.42 8.63 -13.76
C GLY A 120 -11.54 8.29 -14.73
N HIS A 121 -12.39 9.26 -15.00
CA HIS A 121 -13.50 9.10 -15.93
C HIS A 121 -13.80 10.43 -16.59
N THR A 122 -14.08 10.41 -17.89
CA THR A 122 -14.51 11.59 -18.65
C THR A 122 -15.65 11.23 -19.58
N LYS A 123 -16.57 12.18 -19.80
CA LYS A 123 -17.72 11.95 -20.70
C LYS A 123 -17.29 11.72 -22.16
N ALA A 124 -16.13 12.22 -22.56
CA ALA A 124 -15.66 12.15 -23.95
C ALA A 124 -15.09 10.77 -24.34
N VAL A 125 -14.48 10.05 -23.40
CA VAL A 125 -13.69 8.82 -23.65
C VAL A 125 -14.13 7.66 -22.74
N GLY A 126 -14.88 7.95 -21.68
CA GLY A 126 -15.27 6.96 -20.66
C GLY A 126 -14.20 6.81 -19.58
N ASP A 127 -13.88 5.56 -19.23
CA ASP A 127 -12.91 5.26 -18.18
C ASP A 127 -11.48 5.58 -18.62
N LEU A 128 -10.76 6.27 -17.74
CA LEU A 128 -9.38 6.71 -17.98
C LEU A 128 -8.41 6.01 -17.03
N MET A 129 -7.30 5.52 -17.57
CA MET A 129 -6.16 5.03 -16.79
C MET A 129 -5.02 6.04 -16.90
N TYR A 130 -4.68 6.66 -15.77
CA TYR A 130 -3.60 7.64 -15.71
C TYR A 130 -2.26 6.96 -15.48
N TYR A 131 -1.30 7.31 -16.34
CA TYR A 131 0.12 7.05 -16.23
C TYR A 131 0.86 8.32 -16.65
N ALA A 132 0.64 9.41 -15.94
CA ALA A 132 1.15 10.73 -16.30
C ALA A 132 1.93 11.38 -15.15
N THR A 133 2.76 12.35 -15.49
CA THR A 133 3.54 13.15 -14.55
C THR A 133 3.36 14.65 -14.78
N ALA A 134 3.02 15.07 -15.99
CA ALA A 134 2.78 16.47 -16.32
C ALA A 134 1.34 16.91 -16.00
N PRO A 135 1.09 18.21 -15.81
CA PRO A 135 -0.26 18.79 -15.82
C PRO A 135 -1.00 18.51 -17.13
N GLN A 136 -2.32 18.73 -17.15
CA GLN A 136 -3.21 18.42 -18.26
C GLN A 136 -2.74 18.98 -19.63
N SER A 137 -2.16 20.17 -19.68
CA SER A 137 -1.63 20.76 -20.92
C SER A 137 -0.49 19.95 -21.56
N GLY A 138 0.21 19.13 -20.78
CA GLY A 138 1.29 18.26 -21.22
C GLY A 138 0.89 16.79 -21.37
N GLN A 139 -0.41 16.49 -21.40
CA GLN A 139 -0.94 15.13 -21.46
C GLN A 139 -1.50 14.79 -22.84
N ILE A 140 -1.42 13.52 -23.20
CA ILE A 140 -2.07 12.93 -24.36
C ILE A 140 -2.94 11.78 -23.85
N ILE A 141 -4.18 11.73 -24.31
CA ILE A 141 -5.06 10.59 -24.09
C ILE A 141 -5.02 9.70 -25.32
N VAL A 142 -4.57 8.47 -25.13
CA VAL A 142 -4.64 7.41 -26.14
C VAL A 142 -5.99 6.73 -25.97
N ALA A 143 -6.94 7.02 -26.86
CA ALA A 143 -8.25 6.40 -26.86
C ALA A 143 -8.15 5.02 -27.51
N ALA A 144 -8.49 3.96 -26.77
CA ALA A 144 -8.50 2.60 -27.28
C ALA A 144 -9.78 1.85 -26.89
N GLY A 145 -10.04 0.71 -27.52
CA GLY A 145 -11.26 -0.09 -27.27
C GLY A 145 -11.52 -0.43 -25.79
N ALA A 146 -10.46 -0.58 -24.97
CA ALA A 146 -10.58 -0.86 -23.53
C ALA A 146 -10.78 0.39 -22.64
N GLY A 147 -10.71 1.60 -23.21
CA GLY A 147 -10.78 2.87 -22.50
C GLY A 147 -9.67 3.84 -22.90
N GLY A 148 -9.59 4.99 -22.22
CA GLY A 148 -8.56 6.00 -22.47
C GLY A 148 -7.33 5.83 -21.58
N TYR A 149 -6.14 5.99 -22.13
CA TYR A 149 -4.88 5.95 -21.39
C TYR A 149 -4.24 7.33 -21.41
N VAL A 150 -4.11 7.95 -20.23
CA VAL A 150 -3.53 9.29 -20.09
C VAL A 150 -2.03 9.15 -19.84
N ILE A 151 -1.23 9.67 -20.77
CA ILE A 151 0.23 9.67 -20.70
C ILE A 151 0.76 11.09 -20.84
N SER A 152 1.99 11.32 -20.40
CA SER A 152 2.67 12.61 -20.57
C SER A 152 4.10 12.38 -21.09
N PRO A 153 4.28 12.18 -22.41
CA PRO A 153 5.61 12.09 -23.00
C PRO A 153 6.36 13.43 -22.82
N ALA A 154 7.69 13.39 -22.68
CA ALA A 154 8.49 14.62 -22.58
C ALA A 154 8.46 15.48 -23.85
N ASP A 155 8.28 14.85 -25.01
CA ASP A 155 8.15 15.49 -26.32
C ASP A 155 6.83 15.02 -26.96
N ILE A 156 5.83 15.90 -26.96
CA ILE A 156 4.47 15.62 -27.47
C ILE A 156 4.49 15.48 -28.99
N ASP A 157 5.13 16.43 -29.69
CA ASP A 157 5.16 16.45 -31.14
C ASP A 157 5.95 15.25 -31.69
N GLY A 158 7.10 14.94 -31.08
CA GLY A 158 7.87 13.75 -31.41
C GLY A 158 7.09 12.44 -31.17
N PHE A 159 6.25 12.40 -30.13
CA PHE A 159 5.39 11.25 -29.84
C PHE A 159 4.29 11.07 -30.89
N ILE A 160 3.64 12.17 -31.32
CA ILE A 160 2.60 12.14 -32.37
C ILE A 160 3.22 11.72 -33.72
N ASN A 161 4.36 12.29 -34.10
CA ASN A 161 5.07 11.92 -35.33
C ASN A 161 5.43 10.42 -35.32
N GLN A 162 5.93 9.90 -34.20
CA GLN A 162 6.23 8.48 -34.05
C GLN A 162 4.97 7.61 -34.19
N PHE A 163 3.83 8.05 -33.62
CA PHE A 163 2.55 7.33 -33.77
C PHE A 163 2.10 7.26 -35.24
N GLU A 164 2.19 8.37 -35.98
CA GLU A 164 1.86 8.39 -37.40
C GLU A 164 2.79 7.52 -38.25
N GLU A 165 4.10 7.56 -37.99
CA GLU A 165 5.10 6.76 -38.71
C GLU A 165 4.88 5.26 -38.50
N GLU A 166 4.61 4.83 -37.26
CA GLU A 166 4.32 3.42 -36.96
C GLU A 166 2.95 2.98 -37.52
N GLY A 167 1.95 3.87 -37.49
CA GLY A 167 0.65 3.62 -38.12
C GLY A 167 0.73 3.40 -39.63
N ARG A 168 1.65 4.09 -40.32
CA ARG A 168 1.89 3.93 -41.77
C ARG A 168 2.55 2.58 -42.13
N LYS A 169 3.26 1.92 -41.20
CA LYS A 169 4.00 0.67 -41.48
C LYS A 169 3.09 -0.57 -41.59
N GLY A 170 1.83 -0.46 -41.19
CA GLY A 170 0.84 -1.54 -41.25
C GLY A 170 1.03 -2.62 -40.18
N ILE A 171 -0.08 -3.19 -39.71
CA ILE A 171 -0.09 -4.19 -38.63
C ILE A 171 0.43 -5.51 -39.18
N THR A 172 1.53 -6.02 -38.63
CA THR A 172 2.14 -7.28 -39.11
C THR A 172 1.58 -8.50 -38.40
N GLU A 173 1.10 -8.35 -37.16
CA GLU A 173 0.48 -9.43 -36.36
C GLU A 173 -0.38 -8.84 -35.23
N PRO A 174 -1.62 -9.32 -35.01
CA PRO A 174 -2.47 -8.85 -33.91
C PRO A 174 -1.93 -9.37 -32.57
N ILE A 175 -1.34 -8.48 -31.77
CA ILE A 175 -0.95 -8.78 -30.39
C ILE A 175 -2.19 -8.58 -29.51
N PRO A 176 -2.56 -9.55 -28.65
CA PRO A 176 -3.67 -9.36 -27.73
C PRO A 176 -3.34 -8.30 -26.68
N TYR A 177 -4.35 -7.53 -26.29
CA TYR A 177 -4.29 -6.64 -25.13
C TYR A 177 -3.78 -7.40 -23.90
N ALA A 178 -2.73 -6.89 -23.25
CA ALA A 178 -2.16 -7.49 -22.05
C ALA A 178 -1.88 -6.43 -20.99
N GLN A 179 -2.48 -6.61 -19.82
CA GLN A 179 -2.23 -5.81 -18.64
C GLN A 179 -1.54 -6.70 -17.60
N ASN A 180 -0.28 -6.42 -17.32
CA ASN A 180 0.45 -7.04 -16.21
C ASN A 180 0.48 -6.05 -15.05
N ARG A 181 -0.19 -6.38 -13.94
CA ARG A 181 -0.18 -5.60 -12.69
C ARG A 181 0.38 -6.48 -11.57
N PRO A 182 0.98 -5.88 -10.52
CA PRO A 182 1.35 -6.64 -9.33
C PRO A 182 0.16 -7.41 -8.77
N ALA A 183 0.40 -8.68 -8.42
CA ALA A 183 -0.63 -9.57 -7.90
C ALA A 183 -1.40 -8.99 -6.70
N PHE A 184 -0.77 -8.15 -5.88
CA PHE A 184 -1.40 -7.58 -4.69
C PHE A 184 -2.59 -6.66 -4.98
N TYR A 185 -2.70 -6.07 -6.19
CA TYR A 185 -3.86 -5.23 -6.55
C TYR A 185 -5.13 -6.06 -6.76
N ASP A 186 -4.98 -7.31 -7.20
CA ASP A 186 -6.07 -8.22 -7.52
C ASP A 186 -6.21 -9.34 -6.47
N TRP A 187 -5.54 -9.20 -5.32
CA TRP A 187 -5.65 -10.16 -4.23
C TRP A 187 -7.09 -10.28 -3.74
N ASP A 188 -7.62 -11.50 -3.74
CA ASP A 188 -8.93 -11.85 -3.20
C ASP A 188 -9.10 -11.42 -1.73
N LEU A 189 -8.00 -11.23 -1.00
CA LEU A 189 -7.99 -10.80 0.40
C LEU A 189 -8.72 -9.45 0.59
N TRP A 190 -8.64 -8.55 -0.40
CA TRP A 190 -9.33 -7.26 -0.34
C TRP A 190 -10.85 -7.38 -0.45
N ARG A 191 -11.34 -8.47 -1.06
CA ARG A 191 -12.77 -8.74 -1.25
C ARG A 191 -13.33 -9.67 -0.17
N ASP A 192 -12.46 -10.47 0.43
CA ASP A 192 -12.81 -11.40 1.51
C ASP A 192 -12.87 -10.68 2.86
N ARG A 193 -14.09 -10.22 3.21
CA ARG A 193 -14.34 -9.51 4.47
C ARG A 193 -13.99 -10.33 5.72
N TRP A 194 -14.04 -11.66 5.66
CA TRP A 194 -13.77 -12.51 6.81
C TRP A 194 -12.27 -12.64 7.04
N ALA A 195 -11.51 -12.88 5.98
CA ALA A 195 -10.06 -12.87 6.02
C ALA A 195 -9.52 -11.52 6.49
N ALA A 196 -10.00 -10.42 5.89
CA ALA A 196 -9.65 -9.07 6.30
C ALA A 196 -10.05 -8.79 7.76
N GLY A 197 -11.25 -9.21 8.17
CA GLY A 197 -11.75 -9.06 9.54
C GLY A 197 -10.87 -9.77 10.57
N LEU A 198 -10.41 -11.00 10.29
CA LEU A 198 -9.50 -11.74 11.18
C LEU A 198 -8.14 -11.06 11.30
N VAL A 199 -7.56 -10.60 10.19
CA VAL A 199 -6.29 -9.88 10.21
C VAL A 199 -6.43 -8.57 10.99
N ILE A 200 -7.50 -7.79 10.77
CA ILE A 200 -7.74 -6.54 11.50
C ILE A 200 -7.98 -6.79 12.98
N ALA A 201 -8.84 -7.76 13.33
CA ALA A 201 -9.10 -8.12 14.72
C ALA A 201 -7.81 -8.56 15.43
N GLY A 202 -6.95 -9.30 14.72
CA GLY A 202 -5.66 -9.73 15.22
C GLY A 202 -4.69 -8.58 15.49
N LEU A 203 -4.82 -7.44 14.81
CA LEU A 203 -4.03 -6.25 15.10
C LEU A 203 -4.65 -5.46 16.26
N LEU A 204 -5.98 -5.34 16.27
CA LEU A 204 -6.69 -4.52 17.25
C LEU A 204 -6.61 -5.09 18.67
N LEU A 205 -6.74 -6.39 18.87
CA LEU A 205 -6.71 -6.98 20.22
C LEU A 205 -5.42 -6.68 21.00
N PRO A 206 -4.19 -6.91 20.48
CA PRO A 206 -2.97 -6.55 21.20
C PRO A 206 -2.78 -5.04 21.31
N PHE A 207 -3.28 -4.26 20.35
CA PHE A 207 -3.22 -2.80 20.42
C PHE A 207 -4.15 -2.23 21.51
N ILE A 208 -5.37 -2.75 21.63
CA ILE A 208 -6.30 -2.39 22.72
C ILE A 208 -5.71 -2.84 24.06
N LEU A 209 -5.05 -4.01 24.11
CA LEU A 209 -4.38 -4.46 25.33
C LEU A 209 -3.27 -3.48 25.75
N LEU A 210 -2.49 -2.99 24.79
CA LEU A 210 -1.50 -1.92 25.03
C LEU A 210 -2.16 -0.66 25.59
N ILE A 211 -3.30 -0.23 25.04
CA ILE A 211 -4.06 0.91 25.56
C ILE A 211 -4.47 0.70 27.02
N VAL A 212 -4.99 -0.47 27.35
CA VAL A 212 -5.42 -0.80 28.72
C VAL A 212 -4.24 -0.78 29.68
N ILE A 213 -3.13 -1.43 29.34
CA ILE A 213 -1.93 -1.46 30.18
C ILE A 213 -1.38 -0.04 30.37
N ALA A 214 -1.25 0.73 29.28
CA ALA A 214 -0.77 2.11 29.32
C ALA A 214 -1.65 3.02 30.19
N ALA A 215 -2.97 2.87 30.12
CA ALA A 215 -3.92 3.62 30.93
C ALA A 215 -3.84 3.28 32.42
N ARG A 216 -3.56 2.01 32.76
CA ARG A 216 -3.38 1.54 34.14
C ARG A 216 -1.98 1.79 34.69
N PHE A 217 -0.99 1.99 33.83
CA PHE A 217 0.41 2.12 34.19
C PHE A 217 0.68 3.12 35.33
N PRO A 218 0.09 4.33 35.35
CA PRO A 218 0.33 5.30 36.43
C PRO A 218 -0.18 4.85 37.81
N THR A 219 -1.10 3.88 37.85
CA THR A 219 -1.69 3.36 39.09
C THR A 219 -1.03 2.08 39.61
N LEU A 220 -0.11 1.50 38.83
CA LEU A 220 0.53 0.24 39.19
C LEU A 220 1.64 0.45 40.23
N PRO A 221 1.76 -0.43 41.25
CA PRO A 221 2.86 -0.39 42.20
C PRO A 221 4.23 -0.62 41.52
N ALA A 222 5.30 -0.09 42.13
CA ALA A 222 6.67 -0.26 41.61
C ALA A 222 7.10 -1.73 41.47
N ILE A 223 6.47 -2.63 42.21
CA ILE A 223 6.62 -4.09 42.11
C ILE A 223 5.24 -4.68 41.89
N THR A 224 5.02 -5.27 40.72
CA THR A 224 3.75 -5.90 40.33
C THR A 224 3.97 -7.39 40.07
N PRO A 225 3.00 -8.27 40.40
CA PRO A 225 2.99 -9.65 39.94
C PRO A 225 3.11 -9.71 38.41
N LEU A 226 4.06 -10.49 37.90
CA LEU A 226 4.25 -10.72 36.47
C LEU A 226 3.83 -12.14 36.06
N HIS A 227 3.74 -13.05 37.03
CA HIS A 227 3.25 -14.41 36.83
C HIS A 227 2.62 -14.95 38.11
N TYR A 228 1.66 -15.85 37.93
CA TYR A 228 1.03 -16.63 38.98
C TYR A 228 1.22 -18.11 38.66
N ASP A 229 1.55 -18.90 39.67
CA ASP A 229 1.65 -20.34 39.54
C ASP A 229 0.26 -21.00 39.42
N GLY A 230 0.23 -22.33 39.21
CA GLY A 230 -1.02 -23.10 39.12
C GLY A 230 -1.85 -23.16 40.41
N LEU A 231 -1.32 -22.64 41.54
CA LEU A 231 -2.01 -22.51 42.82
C LEU A 231 -2.53 -21.08 43.06
N GLY A 232 -2.35 -20.18 42.08
CA GLY A 232 -2.75 -18.77 42.17
C GLY A 232 -1.83 -17.94 43.06
N GLN A 233 -0.64 -18.42 43.38
CA GLN A 233 0.37 -17.68 44.14
C GLN A 233 1.29 -16.90 43.20
N VAL A 234 1.75 -15.73 43.65
CA VAL A 234 2.70 -14.92 42.88
C VAL A 234 4.08 -15.57 42.96
N ASP A 235 4.58 -16.11 41.86
CA ASP A 235 5.88 -16.76 41.78
C ASP A 235 6.94 -15.87 41.09
N ARG A 236 6.50 -14.85 40.33
CA ARG A 236 7.37 -13.85 39.70
C ARG A 236 6.82 -12.45 39.89
N THR A 237 7.64 -11.57 40.48
CA THR A 237 7.39 -10.14 40.57
C THR A 237 8.42 -9.35 39.78
N GLY A 238 8.08 -8.12 39.42
CA GLY A 238 9.01 -7.22 38.75
C GLY A 238 8.41 -5.84 38.48
N PRO A 239 9.12 -5.01 37.70
CA PRO A 239 8.60 -3.69 37.34
C PRO A 239 7.36 -3.82 36.42
N PRO A 240 6.41 -2.87 36.50
CA PRO A 240 5.20 -2.85 35.64
C PRO A 240 5.49 -2.88 34.13
N THR A 241 6.68 -2.43 33.72
CA THR A 241 7.16 -2.52 32.33
C THR A 241 7.15 -3.96 31.80
N GLY A 242 7.29 -4.96 32.68
CA GLY A 242 7.20 -6.38 32.35
C GLY A 242 5.86 -6.79 31.75
N LEU A 243 4.76 -6.08 32.06
CA LEU A 243 3.44 -6.37 31.50
C LEU A 243 3.36 -6.09 29.98
N LEU A 244 4.25 -5.26 29.43
CA LEU A 244 4.31 -5.00 28.00
C LEU A 244 4.68 -6.24 27.17
N ILE A 245 5.25 -7.27 27.79
CA ILE A 245 5.53 -8.52 27.08
C ILE A 245 4.27 -9.14 26.48
N LEU A 246 3.10 -8.93 27.10
CA LEU A 246 1.82 -9.46 26.63
C LEU A 246 1.40 -8.85 25.28
N PRO A 247 1.22 -7.53 25.14
CA PRO A 247 0.92 -6.93 23.83
C PRO A 247 2.07 -7.13 22.83
N THR A 248 3.33 -7.20 23.27
CA THR A 248 4.45 -7.51 22.36
C THR A 248 4.35 -8.92 21.78
N ILE A 249 4.12 -9.96 22.59
CA ILE A 249 3.90 -11.33 22.10
C ILE A 249 2.69 -11.37 21.17
N GLY A 250 1.59 -10.71 21.55
CA GLY A 250 0.38 -10.64 20.72
C GLY A 250 0.62 -9.99 19.35
N GLY A 251 1.41 -8.90 19.32
CA GLY A 251 1.81 -8.23 18.08
C GLY A 251 2.77 -9.06 17.22
N LEU A 252 3.74 -9.75 17.83
CA LEU A 252 4.65 -10.66 17.11
C LEU A 252 3.91 -11.87 16.55
N ALA A 253 2.99 -12.45 17.32
CA ALA A 253 2.14 -13.53 16.87
C ALA A 253 1.26 -13.08 15.69
N TRP A 254 0.67 -11.89 15.78
CA TRP A 254 -0.09 -11.31 14.67
C TRP A 254 0.78 -11.11 13.42
N LEU A 255 1.99 -10.56 13.58
CA LEU A 255 2.89 -10.30 12.45
C LEU A 255 3.31 -11.62 11.77
N ALA A 256 3.76 -12.60 12.55
CA ALA A 256 4.21 -13.88 12.00
C ALA A 256 3.06 -14.65 11.31
N ASN A 257 1.92 -14.81 11.98
CA ASN A 257 0.76 -15.51 11.41
C ASN A 257 0.13 -14.72 10.26
N GLY A 258 0.13 -13.39 10.35
CA GLY A 258 -0.35 -12.47 9.32
C GLY A 258 0.44 -12.62 8.03
N LEU A 259 1.78 -12.56 8.11
CA LEU A 259 2.67 -12.70 6.95
C LEU A 259 2.58 -14.10 6.34
N ILE A 260 2.71 -15.16 7.15
CA ILE A 260 2.65 -16.55 6.65
C ILE A 260 1.26 -16.83 6.05
N GLY A 261 0.19 -16.42 6.74
CA GLY A 261 -1.18 -16.58 6.26
C GLY A 261 -1.43 -15.81 4.96
N ALA A 262 -0.92 -14.59 4.82
CA ALA A 262 -1.03 -13.81 3.58
C ALA A 262 -0.32 -14.50 2.41
N VAL A 263 0.88 -15.06 2.65
CA VAL A 263 1.62 -15.84 1.64
C VAL A 263 0.81 -17.07 1.22
N LEU A 264 0.32 -17.89 2.16
CA LEU A 264 -0.48 -19.08 1.86
C LEU A 264 -1.78 -18.74 1.11
N TYR A 265 -2.45 -17.66 1.53
CA TYR A 265 -3.68 -17.19 0.90
C TYR A 265 -3.45 -16.74 -0.55
N ALA A 266 -2.29 -16.13 -0.84
CA ALA A 266 -1.93 -15.61 -2.15
C ALA A 266 -1.41 -16.68 -3.14
N LEU A 267 -0.71 -17.71 -2.65
CA LEU A 267 -0.06 -18.71 -3.52
C LEU A 267 -1.03 -19.70 -4.15
N ARG A 268 -1.88 -20.36 -3.33
CA ARG A 268 -2.78 -21.42 -3.80
C ARG A 268 -4.14 -21.29 -3.14
N ARG A 269 -5.21 -21.38 -3.93
CA ARG A 269 -6.59 -21.35 -3.42
C ARG A 269 -6.86 -22.48 -2.42
N ASN A 270 -6.17 -23.61 -2.57
CA ASN A 270 -6.30 -24.77 -1.69
C ASN A 270 -5.66 -24.57 -0.31
N ASP A 271 -4.74 -23.61 -0.16
CA ASP A 271 -4.02 -23.34 1.09
C ASP A 271 -4.72 -22.26 1.94
N ARG A 272 -5.83 -21.69 1.43
CA ARG A 272 -6.64 -20.70 2.17
C ARG A 272 -7.12 -21.19 3.53
N PRO A 273 -7.59 -22.44 3.71
CA PRO A 273 -7.96 -22.93 5.05
C PRO A 273 -6.81 -22.82 6.06
N ALA A 274 -5.57 -23.08 5.63
CA ALA A 274 -4.40 -22.93 6.49
C ALA A 274 -4.14 -21.46 6.87
N ALA A 275 -4.35 -20.52 5.93
CA ALA A 275 -4.29 -19.09 6.24
C ALA A 275 -5.34 -18.68 7.30
N TYR A 276 -6.58 -19.16 7.17
CA TYR A 276 -7.61 -18.94 8.17
C TYR A 276 -7.24 -19.52 9.53
N MET A 277 -6.68 -20.74 9.57
CA MET A 277 -6.21 -21.36 10.82
C MET A 277 -5.14 -20.52 11.52
N LEU A 278 -4.18 -19.96 10.77
CA LEU A 278 -3.15 -19.09 11.32
C LEU A 278 -3.74 -17.78 11.87
N TRP A 279 -4.64 -17.13 11.13
CA TRP A 279 -5.26 -15.89 11.59
C TRP A 279 -6.21 -16.11 12.77
N SER A 280 -7.04 -17.17 12.75
CA SER A 280 -7.88 -17.51 13.90
C SER A 280 -7.05 -17.96 15.10
N GLY A 281 -5.96 -18.72 14.87
CA GLY A 281 -5.01 -19.10 15.92
C GLY A 281 -4.37 -17.89 16.57
N SER A 282 -4.01 -16.87 15.79
CA SER A 282 -3.53 -15.58 16.34
C SER A 282 -4.57 -14.92 17.26
N ILE A 283 -5.87 -14.96 16.92
CA ILE A 283 -6.92 -14.45 17.79
C ILE A 283 -6.97 -15.23 19.11
N VAL A 284 -6.90 -16.57 19.04
CA VAL A 284 -6.91 -17.41 20.25
C VAL A 284 -5.73 -17.07 21.16
N VAL A 285 -4.52 -16.95 20.61
CA VAL A 285 -3.33 -16.51 21.37
C VAL A 285 -3.59 -15.17 22.05
N GLN A 286 -4.19 -14.21 21.34
CA GLN A 286 -4.48 -12.90 21.90
C GLN A 286 -5.54 -12.93 23.00
N LEU A 287 -6.59 -13.76 22.86
CA LEU A 287 -7.58 -13.95 23.92
C LEU A 287 -6.95 -14.54 25.19
N LEU A 288 -6.02 -15.50 25.05
CA LEU A 288 -5.27 -16.04 26.19
C LEU A 288 -4.40 -14.97 26.86
N LEU A 289 -3.75 -14.10 26.08
CA LEU A 289 -2.97 -12.98 26.60
C LEU A 289 -3.85 -11.95 27.32
N TRP A 290 -5.08 -11.72 26.84
CA TRP A 290 -6.07 -10.88 27.52
C TRP A 290 -6.50 -11.47 28.86
N VAL A 291 -6.78 -12.76 28.92
CA VAL A 291 -7.10 -13.45 30.19
C VAL A 291 -5.94 -13.33 31.17
N ALA A 292 -4.70 -13.54 30.71
CA ALA A 292 -3.51 -13.36 31.53
C ALA A 292 -3.39 -11.91 32.03
N ALA A 293 -3.62 -10.92 31.16
CA ALA A 293 -3.54 -9.51 31.54
C ALA A 293 -4.58 -9.11 32.59
N VAL A 294 -5.82 -9.59 32.47
CA VAL A 294 -6.88 -9.34 33.46
C VAL A 294 -6.53 -9.95 34.82
N GLY A 295 -5.79 -11.06 34.86
CA GLY A 295 -5.30 -11.62 36.11
C GLY A 295 -4.15 -10.84 36.75
N LEU A 296 -3.45 -10.00 35.98
CA LEU A 296 -2.24 -9.27 36.40
C LEU A 296 -2.49 -7.77 36.70
N LEU A 297 -3.58 -7.20 36.18
CA LEU A 297 -3.97 -5.78 36.32
C LEU A 297 -5.01 -5.57 37.42
#